data_AF-A0A081NK55-F1
#
_entry.id   AF-A0A081NK55-F1
#
_cell.length_a   1.000
_cell.length_b   1.000
_cell.length_c   1.000
_cell.angle_alpha   90.00
_cell.angle_beta   90.00
_cell.angle_gamma   90.00
#
_symmetry.space_group_name_H-M   'P 1'
#
loop_
_entity.id
_entity.type
_entity.pdbx_description
1 polymer ?
#
loop_
_entity_poly.entity_id
_entity_poly.type
_entity_poly.pdbx_seq_one_letter_code
_entity_poly.pdbx_strand_id
1 'polypeptide(L)'
;MLPKKIAYLGLLIPLGISADIIKNDDLIIQGSKCVGLDCVNGENFGSDTVKLKENNIRIRFHDTALVDGFGQSWNLEANASNNGGQNYFDFMVKSITKDSVSLSDGSAKAYDCSAPFDPTKADFGFIPLGEPVIRIDPVPGTCAPFPDYQFCEYTCSETPDYSTASVLKMAKEGQPNFSAGSAIGYRSTIAEGAVSVGTETLLRRVVNIAGSLKNSDLLTLQTLNSYDLLNSENQLSGELSQQLDEFEAQVAQLEQQLEQLETRNIPKELVTGLTDQPPRLPDGTVIDTARGGDMTSRSPWVNNMRLRWFSHTLQLAIRLQSVNSNLSCSVLGYAERKLSGRHAWFDQESSVTVSLKESLGQISTLYQCS
;
A
#
# COMPACT_ATOMS: atom_id res chain seq x y z
N MET A 1 18.96 97.66 27.54
CA MET A 1 18.26 96.40 27.88
C MET A 1 17.32 96.08 26.72
N LEU A 2 17.70 95.16 25.83
CA LEU A 2 16.84 94.65 24.75
C LEU A 2 16.38 93.23 25.14
N PRO A 3 15.09 92.87 25.02
CA PRO A 3 14.66 91.50 25.23
C PRO A 3 15.06 90.65 24.02
N LYS A 4 15.90 89.64 24.27
CA LYS A 4 16.26 88.59 23.31
C LYS A 4 14.99 87.81 22.95
N LYS A 5 14.50 87.96 21.72
CA LYS A 5 13.47 87.08 21.16
C LYS A 5 14.14 85.76 20.78
N ILE A 6 13.91 84.74 21.59
CA ILE A 6 14.25 83.35 21.28
C ILE A 6 13.22 82.87 20.25
N ALA A 7 13.61 82.79 18.99
CA ALA A 7 12.82 82.16 17.94
C ALA A 7 12.96 80.64 18.10
N TYR A 8 11.91 79.99 18.62
CA TYR A 8 11.79 78.54 18.57
C TYR A 8 11.49 78.13 17.13
N LEU A 9 12.52 77.72 16.39
CA LEU A 9 12.38 77.04 15.12
C LEU A 9 11.91 75.61 15.44
N GLY A 10 10.59 75.40 15.44
CA GLY A 10 10.00 74.08 15.62
C GLY A 10 10.42 73.16 14.48
N LEU A 11 11.33 72.23 14.78
CA LEU A 11 11.71 71.16 13.88
C LEU A 11 10.51 70.21 13.72
N LEU A 12 9.68 70.46 12.69
CA LEU A 12 8.68 69.52 12.22
C LEU A 12 9.41 68.30 11.65
N ILE A 13 9.56 67.26 12.46
CA ILE A 13 9.99 65.94 11.98
C ILE A 13 8.84 65.42 11.11
N PRO A 14 9.03 65.18 9.81
CA PRO A 14 8.00 64.57 8.99
C PRO A 14 7.79 63.15 9.49
N LEU A 15 6.65 62.92 10.16
CA LEU A 15 6.12 61.58 10.36
C LEU A 15 5.83 61.03 8.95
N GLY A 16 6.47 59.92 8.59
CA GLY A 16 6.26 59.29 7.29
C GLY A 16 4.81 58.88 7.14
N ILE A 17 4.06 59.59 6.29
CA ILE A 17 2.73 59.17 5.88
C ILE A 17 2.93 58.13 4.78
N SER A 18 2.58 56.88 5.05
CA SER A 18 2.46 55.85 4.01
C SER A 18 1.03 55.89 3.49
N ALA A 19 0.87 56.23 2.20
CA ALA A 19 -0.42 56.17 1.52
C ALA A 19 -0.37 55.09 0.44
N ASP A 20 -1.50 54.43 0.22
CA ASP A 20 -1.61 53.45 -0.86
C ASP A 20 -1.38 54.13 -2.21
N ILE A 21 -0.53 53.51 -3.03
CA ILE A 21 -0.28 53.97 -4.39
C ILE A 21 -1.25 53.26 -5.32
N ILE A 22 -2.29 53.97 -5.75
CA ILE A 22 -3.22 53.47 -6.77
C ILE A 22 -2.74 53.92 -8.15
N LYS A 23 -2.59 52.95 -9.07
CA LYS A 23 -2.36 53.21 -10.50
C LYS A 23 -3.68 52.92 -11.22
N ASN A 24 -4.32 53.97 -11.73
CA ASN A 24 -5.65 53.89 -12.36
C ASN A 24 -5.64 53.27 -13.77
N ASP A 25 -4.46 52.92 -14.29
CA ASP A 25 -4.24 52.35 -15.61
C ASP A 25 -3.15 51.26 -15.48
N ASP A 26 -2.59 50.80 -16.60
CA ASP A 26 -1.56 49.78 -16.63
C ASP A 26 -0.27 50.18 -15.89
N LEU A 27 0.28 49.24 -15.10
CA LEU A 27 1.63 49.32 -14.57
C LEU A 27 2.56 48.40 -15.39
N ILE A 28 3.24 48.99 -16.38
CA ILE A 28 4.23 48.28 -17.19
C ILE A 28 5.61 48.46 -16.55
N ILE A 29 6.21 47.37 -16.10
CA ILE A 29 7.57 47.33 -15.56
C ILE A 29 8.49 46.73 -16.60
N GLN A 30 9.46 47.51 -17.07
CA GLN A 30 10.54 47.03 -17.92
C GLN A 30 11.70 46.54 -17.04
N GLY A 31 11.97 45.23 -17.06
CA GLY A 31 12.94 44.57 -16.18
C GLY A 31 12.26 43.65 -15.18
N SER A 32 12.70 43.66 -13.92
CA SER A 32 12.19 42.78 -12.87
C SER A 32 11.61 43.54 -11.68
N LYS A 33 10.63 42.96 -10.99
CA LYS A 33 9.98 43.54 -9.81
C LYS A 33 10.07 42.63 -8.60
N CYS A 34 10.54 43.17 -7.47
CA CYS A 34 10.41 42.54 -6.17
C CYS A 34 9.18 43.08 -5.43
N VAL A 35 8.39 42.20 -4.83
CA VAL A 35 7.22 42.52 -4.00
C VAL A 35 7.34 41.83 -2.65
N GLY A 36 7.16 42.61 -1.58
CA GLY A 36 7.30 42.17 -0.19
C GLY A 36 8.30 43.02 0.60
N LEU A 37 8.22 42.95 1.92
CA LEU A 37 9.00 43.67 2.92
C LEU A 37 10.46 43.21 2.94
N ASP A 38 10.73 41.95 2.56
CA ASP A 38 12.09 41.41 2.50
C ASP A 38 12.84 41.77 1.20
N CYS A 39 12.23 42.57 0.33
CA CYS A 39 12.90 43.14 -0.84
C CYS A 39 13.95 44.18 -0.44
N VAL A 40 15.15 44.12 -1.01
CA VAL A 40 16.24 45.07 -0.70
C VAL A 40 16.62 45.97 -1.87
N ASN A 41 17.26 47.10 -1.57
CA ASN A 41 17.82 47.95 -2.62
C ASN A 41 19.03 47.27 -3.27
N GLY A 42 19.09 47.30 -4.61
CA GLY A 42 20.13 46.60 -5.38
C GLY A 42 19.92 45.08 -5.48
N GLU A 43 18.68 44.59 -5.32
CA GLU A 43 18.32 43.18 -5.44
C GLU A 43 18.84 42.57 -6.76
N ASN A 44 19.48 41.41 -6.66
CA ASN A 44 19.85 40.62 -7.83
C ASN A 44 18.68 39.72 -8.25
N PHE A 45 18.16 39.95 -9.45
CA PHE A 45 17.03 39.20 -9.98
C PHE A 45 17.42 37.93 -10.74
N GLY A 46 18.68 37.78 -11.17
CA GLY A 46 19.07 36.66 -12.02
C GLY A 46 18.16 36.53 -13.24
N SER A 47 17.46 35.40 -13.37
CA SER A 47 16.48 35.12 -14.42
C SER A 47 15.03 35.46 -14.05
N ASP A 48 14.76 35.85 -12.80
CA ASP A 48 13.40 36.06 -12.31
C ASP A 48 12.86 37.43 -12.75
N THR A 49 11.69 37.44 -13.38
CA THR A 49 10.98 38.67 -13.76
C THR A 49 10.18 39.26 -12.59
N VAL A 50 9.62 38.40 -11.75
CA VAL A 50 8.93 38.80 -10.52
C VAL A 50 9.43 37.95 -9.36
N LYS A 51 9.85 38.59 -8.28
CA LYS A 51 10.30 37.94 -7.05
C LYS A 51 9.41 38.36 -5.90
N LEU A 52 8.77 37.41 -5.24
CA LEU A 52 7.97 37.65 -4.03
C LEU A 52 8.83 37.27 -2.83
N LYS A 53 9.07 38.19 -1.89
CA LYS A 53 9.93 37.97 -0.72
C LYS A 53 9.26 38.43 0.57
N GLU A 54 8.86 37.45 1.38
CA GLU A 54 8.32 37.55 2.73
C GLU A 54 8.50 36.18 3.39
N ASN A 55 8.29 36.12 4.72
CA ASN A 55 8.08 34.86 5.43
C ASN A 55 6.92 34.04 4.85
N ASN A 56 5.89 34.72 4.32
CA ASN A 56 4.62 34.11 3.94
C ASN A 56 4.11 34.61 2.60
N ILE A 57 4.50 33.93 1.52
CA ILE A 57 4.07 34.26 0.16
C ILE A 57 2.68 33.68 -0.13
N ARG A 58 1.74 34.54 -0.51
CA ARG A 58 0.43 34.15 -1.06
C ARG A 58 0.07 35.06 -2.23
N ILE A 59 -0.54 34.48 -3.26
CA ILE A 59 -1.20 35.25 -4.34
C ILE A 59 -2.68 34.91 -4.30
N ARG A 60 -3.51 35.90 -4.00
CA ARG A 60 -4.95 35.75 -3.89
C ARG A 60 -5.64 36.21 -5.17
N PHE A 61 -6.51 35.37 -5.71
CA PHE A 61 -7.53 35.74 -6.69
C PHE A 61 -8.85 35.90 -5.93
N HIS A 62 -9.21 37.15 -5.63
CA HIS A 62 -10.39 37.49 -4.85
C HIS A 62 -11.53 37.88 -5.80
N ASP A 63 -12.56 37.02 -5.89
CA ASP A 63 -13.79 37.30 -6.61
C ASP A 63 -14.72 38.14 -5.71
N THR A 64 -15.04 39.35 -6.17
CA THR A 64 -15.93 40.31 -5.47
C THR A 64 -17.39 40.16 -5.87
N ALA A 65 -17.75 39.19 -6.72
CA ALA A 65 -19.15 38.96 -7.07
C ALA A 65 -19.95 38.57 -5.81
N LEU A 66 -21.14 39.17 -5.63
CA LEU A 66 -21.97 39.14 -4.43
C LEU A 66 -22.60 37.77 -4.08
N VAL A 67 -22.04 36.65 -4.56
CA VAL A 67 -22.54 35.31 -4.28
C VAL A 67 -21.49 34.60 -3.45
N ASP A 68 -21.73 34.46 -2.15
CA ASP A 68 -20.76 33.97 -1.17
C ASP A 68 -20.53 32.44 -1.28
N GLY A 69 -19.92 32.01 -2.37
CA GLY A 69 -19.74 30.61 -2.73
C GLY A 69 -18.30 30.13 -2.51
N PHE A 70 -18.14 29.08 -1.69
CA PHE A 70 -16.89 28.31 -1.68
C PHE A 70 -16.67 27.71 -3.07
N GLY A 71 -15.61 28.14 -3.77
CA GLY A 71 -15.31 27.72 -5.14
C GLY A 71 -15.05 28.87 -6.11
N GLN A 72 -15.34 30.11 -5.73
CA GLN A 72 -15.18 31.27 -6.62
C GLN A 72 -13.81 31.92 -6.55
N SER A 73 -13.29 32.09 -5.33
CA SER A 73 -11.98 32.66 -5.10
C SER A 73 -10.90 31.60 -4.95
N TRP A 74 -9.69 31.96 -5.36
CA TRP A 74 -8.53 31.06 -5.41
C TRP A 74 -7.33 31.67 -4.72
N ASN A 75 -6.42 30.82 -4.26
CA ASN A 75 -5.16 31.23 -3.68
C ASN A 75 -4.03 30.34 -4.20
N LEU A 76 -2.88 30.95 -4.46
CA LEU A 76 -1.61 30.25 -4.66
C LEU A 76 -0.77 30.40 -3.42
N GLU A 77 -0.26 29.30 -2.92
CA GLU A 77 0.52 29.27 -1.69
C GLU A 77 1.82 28.49 -1.90
N ALA A 78 2.91 29.09 -1.44
CA ALA A 78 4.22 28.47 -1.42
C ALA A 78 4.68 28.34 0.03
N ASN A 79 4.88 27.10 0.46
CA ASN A 79 5.26 26.67 1.80
C ASN A 79 4.19 26.96 2.87
N ALA A 80 4.22 26.17 3.94
CA ALA A 80 3.37 26.36 5.10
C ALA A 80 3.71 27.67 5.83
N SER A 81 2.73 28.23 6.56
CA SER A 81 2.93 29.46 7.33
C SER A 81 3.90 29.34 8.49
N ASN A 82 3.88 28.17 9.12
CA ASN A 82 4.55 27.95 10.39
C ASN A 82 6.04 27.73 10.14
N ASN A 83 6.86 28.29 11.01
CA ASN A 83 8.29 28.00 10.98
C ASN A 83 8.56 26.48 11.08
N GLY A 84 9.39 25.96 10.17
CA GLY A 84 9.66 24.52 10.08
C GLY A 84 8.53 23.67 9.49
N GLY A 85 7.50 24.31 8.93
CA GLY A 85 6.37 23.62 8.28
C GLY A 85 6.73 22.95 6.95
N GLN A 86 5.71 22.35 6.33
CA GLN A 86 5.85 21.66 5.05
C GLN A 86 6.20 22.64 3.92
N ASN A 87 7.16 22.27 3.08
CA ASN A 87 7.47 22.93 1.82
C ASN A 87 6.59 22.32 0.73
N TYR A 88 5.69 23.13 0.19
CA TYR A 88 4.79 22.73 -0.88
C TYR A 88 4.48 23.91 -1.80
N PHE A 89 3.87 23.62 -2.94
CA PHE A 89 3.17 24.60 -3.75
C PHE A 89 1.74 24.14 -3.98
N ASP A 90 0.76 24.99 -3.67
CA ASP A 90 -0.67 24.64 -3.66
C ASP A 90 -1.52 25.66 -4.42
N PHE A 91 -2.40 25.13 -5.27
CA PHE A 91 -3.51 25.82 -5.89
C PHE A 91 -4.78 25.42 -5.15
N MET A 92 -5.38 26.37 -4.43
CA MET A 92 -6.51 26.08 -3.55
C MET A 92 -7.67 27.04 -3.80
N VAL A 93 -8.87 26.53 -3.55
CA VAL A 93 -10.05 27.36 -3.37
C VAL A 93 -9.99 27.98 -1.97
N LYS A 94 -10.39 29.24 -1.85
CA LYS A 94 -10.46 29.96 -0.57
C LYS A 94 -11.76 30.76 -0.48
N SER A 95 -12.43 30.79 0.68
CA SER A 95 -13.70 31.53 0.84
C SER A 95 -13.55 33.06 0.74
N ILE A 96 -14.67 33.76 0.47
CA ILE A 96 -14.74 35.22 0.20
C ILE A 96 -14.97 36.03 1.48
N THR A 97 -15.97 35.67 2.30
CA THR A 97 -16.46 36.52 3.40
C THR A 97 -15.57 36.62 4.64
N LYS A 98 -14.46 35.88 4.70
CA LYS A 98 -13.65 35.76 5.90
C LYS A 98 -12.15 35.62 5.59
N ASP A 99 -11.64 36.52 4.74
CA ASP A 99 -10.29 36.45 4.18
C ASP A 99 -9.16 36.94 5.11
N SER A 100 -9.48 37.42 6.32
CA SER A 100 -8.46 37.89 7.26
C SER A 100 -7.82 36.73 8.00
N VAL A 101 -6.65 36.24 7.52
CA VAL A 101 -5.63 35.85 8.50
C VAL A 101 -5.19 37.16 9.12
N SER A 102 -5.54 37.39 10.38
CA SER A 102 -4.77 38.37 11.14
C SER A 102 -3.41 37.73 11.35
N LEU A 103 -2.39 38.20 10.63
CA LEU A 103 -1.00 37.83 10.90
C LEU A 103 -0.49 38.72 12.03
N SER A 104 0.24 38.15 12.97
CA SER A 104 0.87 38.91 14.03
C SER A 104 1.90 39.84 13.41
N ASP A 105 1.92 41.09 13.85
CA ASP A 105 2.97 42.07 13.57
C ASP A 105 4.16 41.94 14.54
N GLY A 106 4.19 40.85 15.32
CA GLY A 106 5.13 40.64 16.43
C GLY A 106 4.64 41.17 17.78
N SER A 107 3.47 41.82 17.82
CA SER A 107 2.86 42.35 19.05
C SER A 107 1.61 41.60 19.51
N ALA A 108 1.12 40.62 18.73
CA ALA A 108 -0.03 39.81 19.13
C ALA A 108 0.34 38.86 20.26
N LYS A 109 -0.49 38.77 21.30
CA LYS A 109 -0.24 37.88 22.45
C LYS A 109 -0.49 36.43 22.08
N ALA A 110 0.38 35.54 22.55
CA ALA A 110 0.15 34.10 22.50
C ALA A 110 -0.72 33.66 23.69
N TYR A 111 -1.67 32.76 23.43
CA TYR A 111 -2.58 32.21 24.43
C TYR A 111 -2.40 30.69 24.52
N ASP A 112 -2.55 30.14 25.72
CA ASP A 112 -2.63 28.69 25.91
C ASP A 112 -4.03 28.20 25.52
N CYS A 113 -4.18 27.55 24.37
CA CYS A 113 -5.45 26.98 23.94
C CYS A 113 -5.80 25.64 24.63
N SER A 114 -5.06 25.22 25.67
CA SER A 114 -5.38 24.00 26.42
C SER A 114 -6.75 24.10 27.12
N ALA A 115 -7.55 23.04 27.06
CA ALA A 115 -8.85 22.99 27.73
C ALA A 115 -8.70 22.63 29.23
N PRO A 116 -9.31 23.38 30.17
CA PRO A 116 -10.21 24.53 29.96
C PRO A 116 -9.46 25.83 29.66
N PHE A 117 -9.90 26.55 28.62
CA PHE A 117 -9.28 27.80 28.19
C PHE A 117 -9.47 28.91 29.23
N ASP A 118 -8.37 29.59 29.59
CA ASP A 118 -8.37 30.72 30.52
C ASP A 118 -7.87 32.00 29.80
N PRO A 119 -8.76 32.96 29.46
CA PRO A 119 -8.39 34.17 28.74
C PRO A 119 -7.47 35.11 29.54
N THR A 120 -7.29 34.87 30.84
CA THR A 120 -6.38 35.66 31.69
C THR A 120 -4.93 35.19 31.64
N LYS A 121 -4.68 34.00 31.05
CA LYS A 121 -3.34 33.41 30.92
C LYS A 121 -2.78 33.58 29.50
N ALA A 122 -2.20 34.76 29.25
CA ALA A 122 -1.33 34.99 28.10
C ALA A 122 0.12 34.58 28.46
N ASP A 123 0.36 33.27 28.66
CA ASP A 123 1.58 32.79 29.35
C ASP A 123 2.76 32.43 28.43
N PHE A 124 2.64 32.66 27.10
CA PHE A 124 3.67 32.26 26.13
C PHE A 124 4.34 33.42 25.36
N GLY A 125 4.09 34.66 25.77
CA GLY A 125 4.70 35.84 25.14
C GLY A 125 3.94 36.32 23.90
N PHE A 126 4.67 36.73 22.87
CA PHE A 126 4.10 37.27 21.63
C PHE A 126 4.22 36.27 20.48
N ILE A 127 3.19 36.20 19.65
CA ILE A 127 3.17 35.47 18.40
C ILE A 127 4.18 36.13 17.44
N PRO A 128 5.15 35.40 16.88
CA PRO A 128 6.15 35.96 15.96
C PRO A 128 5.52 36.66 14.74
N LEU A 129 6.25 37.63 14.18
CA LEU A 129 5.85 38.34 12.97
C LEU A 129 5.52 37.34 11.84
N GLY A 130 4.35 37.49 11.24
CA GLY A 130 3.90 36.67 10.12
C GLY A 130 3.28 35.32 10.51
N GLU A 131 3.20 34.97 11.80
CA GLU A 131 2.42 33.82 12.28
C GLU A 131 0.94 34.21 12.49
N PRO A 132 -0.02 33.29 12.31
CA PRO A 132 -1.45 33.59 12.50
C PRO A 132 -1.75 33.99 13.95
N VAL A 133 -2.53 35.06 14.14
CA VAL A 133 -3.01 35.51 15.44
C VAL A 133 -4.06 34.53 15.96
N ILE A 134 -3.91 34.13 17.22
CA ILE A 134 -4.90 33.34 17.94
C ILE A 134 -6.15 34.19 18.17
N ARG A 135 -7.31 33.68 17.75
CA ARG A 135 -8.60 34.30 17.99
C ARG A 135 -9.25 33.75 19.25
N ILE A 136 -9.80 34.66 20.04
CA ILE A 136 -10.60 34.34 21.21
C ILE A 136 -12.03 34.76 20.89
N ASP A 137 -12.89 33.77 20.68
CA ASP A 137 -14.30 34.00 20.37
C ASP A 137 -15.15 33.61 21.60
N PRO A 138 -16.09 34.44 22.07
CA PRO A 138 -17.00 34.05 23.14
C PRO A 138 -17.91 32.91 22.66
N VAL A 139 -18.09 31.88 23.49
CA VAL A 139 -19.03 30.79 23.20
C VAL A 139 -20.45 31.38 23.15
N PRO A 140 -21.19 31.23 22.04
CA PRO A 140 -22.53 31.80 21.91
C PRO A 140 -23.45 31.35 23.05
N GLY A 141 -24.14 32.30 23.69
CA GLY A 141 -25.11 32.02 24.76
C GLY A 141 -24.51 31.81 26.16
N THR A 142 -23.19 31.82 26.32
CA THR A 142 -22.53 31.69 27.65
C THR A 142 -22.28 33.03 28.34
N CYS A 143 -22.42 34.13 27.60
CA CYS A 143 -22.25 35.47 28.12
C CYS A 143 -23.43 35.87 29.00
N ALA A 144 -23.26 35.76 30.32
CA ALA A 144 -24.25 36.16 31.32
C ALA A 144 -23.85 37.50 31.96
N PRO A 145 -24.77 38.49 32.00
CA PRO A 145 -24.52 39.75 32.71
C PRO A 145 -24.65 39.55 34.22
N PHE A 146 -23.63 39.96 34.98
CA PHE A 146 -23.69 40.12 36.44
C PHE A 146 -23.63 41.62 36.81
N PRO A 147 -24.01 42.01 38.04
CA PRO A 147 -24.14 43.43 38.42
C PRO A 147 -22.90 44.30 38.20
N ASP A 148 -21.70 43.71 38.34
CA ASP A 148 -20.42 44.45 38.29
C ASP A 148 -19.48 43.98 37.17
N TYR A 149 -19.81 42.89 36.47
CA TYR A 149 -19.00 42.35 35.36
C TYR A 149 -19.81 41.39 34.48
N GLN A 150 -19.32 41.08 33.29
CA GLN A 150 -19.90 40.08 32.40
C GLN A 150 -19.03 38.82 32.42
N PHE A 151 -19.65 37.67 32.62
CA PHE A 151 -18.97 36.38 32.49
C PHE A 151 -19.29 35.78 31.13
N CYS A 152 -18.28 35.44 30.34
CA CYS A 152 -18.41 34.70 29.09
C CYS A 152 -17.46 33.51 29.13
N GLU A 153 -17.89 32.37 28.61
CA GLU A 153 -16.94 31.33 28.22
C GLU A 153 -16.34 31.70 26.86
N TYR A 154 -15.09 31.33 26.65
CA TYR A 154 -14.37 31.65 25.42
C TYR A 154 -13.80 30.39 24.81
N THR A 155 -13.81 30.32 23.47
CA THR A 155 -13.03 29.33 22.72
C THR A 155 -11.79 29.98 22.15
N CYS A 156 -10.70 29.24 22.22
CA CYS A 156 -9.45 29.56 21.56
C CYS A 156 -9.49 28.93 20.16
N SER A 157 -9.29 29.72 19.11
CA SER A 157 -9.19 29.23 17.74
C SER A 157 -7.91 29.74 17.08
N GLU A 158 -7.08 28.81 16.66
CA GLU A 158 -5.96 29.06 15.74
C GLU A 158 -6.43 29.07 14.28
N THR A 159 -7.70 28.74 14.02
CA THR A 159 -8.16 28.57 12.65
C THR A 159 -8.41 29.92 12.00
N PRO A 160 -7.85 30.16 10.80
CA PRO A 160 -8.25 31.29 10.01
C PRO A 160 -9.76 31.27 9.76
N ASP A 161 -10.31 32.46 9.58
CA ASP A 161 -11.74 32.65 9.41
C ASP A 161 -12.22 32.17 8.01
N TYR A 162 -11.30 31.84 7.11
CA TYR A 162 -11.62 31.29 5.81
C TYR A 162 -11.60 29.76 5.81
N SER A 163 -12.40 29.18 4.92
CA SER A 163 -12.22 27.80 4.50
C SER A 163 -11.27 27.75 3.30
N THR A 164 -10.45 26.71 3.23
CA THR A 164 -9.63 26.36 2.06
C THR A 164 -9.85 24.92 1.66
N ALA A 165 -9.60 24.64 0.36
CA ALA A 165 -9.53 23.28 -0.14
C ALA A 165 -8.51 23.25 -1.29
N SER A 166 -7.46 22.45 -1.12
CA SER A 166 -6.48 22.18 -2.15
C SER A 166 -7.14 21.56 -3.38
N VAL A 167 -6.69 21.97 -4.56
CA VAL A 167 -7.10 21.43 -5.86
C VAL A 167 -5.91 20.82 -6.57
N LEU A 168 -4.74 21.43 -6.45
CA LEU A 168 -3.47 20.87 -6.90
C LEU A 168 -2.40 21.24 -5.89
N LYS A 169 -1.91 20.25 -5.15
CA LYS A 169 -0.84 20.44 -4.18
C LYS A 169 0.35 19.57 -4.54
N MET A 170 1.55 20.14 -4.52
CA MET A 170 2.81 19.44 -4.74
C MET A 170 3.69 19.65 -3.51
N ALA A 171 4.00 18.58 -2.79
CA ALA A 171 4.81 18.61 -1.58
C ALA A 171 6.23 18.09 -1.87
N LYS A 172 7.23 18.79 -1.36
CA LYS A 172 8.64 18.47 -1.57
C LYS A 172 9.02 17.14 -0.89
N GLU A 173 9.86 16.35 -1.57
CA GLU A 173 10.45 15.14 -1.02
C GLU A 173 11.52 15.39 0.06
N GLY A 174 11.66 14.42 0.96
CA GLY A 174 12.74 14.37 1.96
C GLY A 174 12.51 15.30 3.15
N GLN A 175 11.26 15.69 3.41
CA GLN A 175 10.93 16.50 4.58
C GLN A 175 10.63 15.64 5.81
N PRO A 176 11.31 15.86 6.94
CA PRO A 176 11.02 15.12 8.16
C PRO A 176 9.58 15.41 8.60
N ASN A 177 8.85 14.36 8.97
CA ASN A 177 7.46 14.42 9.47
C ASN A 177 6.39 14.89 8.46
N PHE A 178 6.72 15.07 7.19
CA PHE A 178 5.75 15.50 6.18
C PHE A 178 5.74 14.56 4.99
N SER A 179 4.54 14.30 4.47
CA SER A 179 4.42 13.47 3.28
C SER A 179 4.81 14.25 2.02
N ALA A 180 5.60 13.61 1.17
CA ALA A 180 5.98 14.08 -0.15
C ALA A 180 5.03 13.52 -1.22
N GLY A 181 4.80 14.25 -2.30
CA GLY A 181 3.99 13.74 -3.40
C GLY A 181 3.16 14.82 -4.07
N SER A 182 2.17 14.40 -4.85
CA SER A 182 1.25 15.30 -5.53
C SER A 182 -0.19 14.91 -5.24
N ALA A 183 -1.05 15.89 -4.99
CA ALA A 183 -2.47 15.69 -4.82
C ALA A 183 -3.21 16.48 -5.90
N ILE A 184 -4.01 15.77 -6.70
CA ILE A 184 -4.73 16.33 -7.84
C ILE A 184 -6.23 16.15 -7.62
N GLY A 185 -6.97 17.24 -7.74
CA GLY A 185 -8.42 17.27 -7.56
C GLY A 185 -8.85 17.93 -6.25
N TYR A 186 -10.04 18.50 -6.28
CA TYR A 186 -10.64 19.20 -5.14
C TYR A 186 -10.66 18.32 -3.88
N ARG A 187 -10.04 18.78 -2.79
CA ARG A 187 -9.92 18.07 -1.51
C ARG A 187 -9.14 16.75 -1.56
N SER A 188 -8.30 16.55 -2.58
CA SER A 188 -7.33 15.45 -2.58
C SER A 188 -6.23 15.72 -1.54
N THR A 189 -5.72 14.66 -0.90
CA THR A 189 -4.64 14.76 0.10
C THR A 189 -3.34 14.18 -0.43
N ILE A 190 -2.21 14.71 0.01
CA ILE A 190 -0.88 14.17 -0.33
C ILE A 190 -0.74 12.76 0.25
N ALA A 191 -0.15 11.86 -0.52
CA ALA A 191 0.29 10.55 -0.08
C ALA A 191 1.77 10.38 -0.41
N GLU A 192 2.54 9.81 0.53
CA GLU A 192 3.99 9.68 0.42
C GLU A 192 4.43 9.01 -0.88
N GLY A 193 5.30 9.67 -1.64
CA GLY A 193 5.87 9.15 -2.89
C GLY A 193 4.85 8.89 -3.98
N ALA A 194 3.63 9.43 -3.88
CA ALA A 194 2.52 9.11 -4.77
C ALA A 194 1.86 10.33 -5.39
N VAL A 195 1.16 10.09 -6.51
CA VAL A 195 0.18 11.03 -7.07
C VAL A 195 -1.20 10.59 -6.61
N SER A 196 -1.74 11.29 -5.61
CA SER A 196 -3.09 11.06 -5.11
C SER A 196 -4.11 11.82 -5.93
N VAL A 197 -5.22 11.15 -6.26
CA VAL A 197 -6.38 11.77 -6.93
C VAL A 197 -7.60 11.90 -6.00
N GLY A 198 -7.42 11.75 -4.70
CA GLY A 198 -8.52 11.73 -3.74
C GLY A 198 -8.09 11.63 -2.27
N THR A 199 -8.96 11.01 -1.47
CA THR A 199 -8.74 10.63 -0.07
C THR A 199 -9.26 9.21 0.16
N GLU A 200 -9.07 8.66 1.37
CA GLU A 200 -9.60 7.34 1.73
C GLU A 200 -11.13 7.24 1.60
N THR A 201 -11.85 8.35 1.78
CA THR A 201 -13.32 8.41 1.69
C THR A 201 -13.82 8.99 0.37
N LEU A 202 -12.94 9.65 -0.40
CA LEU A 202 -13.25 10.29 -1.67
C LEU A 202 -12.30 9.77 -2.75
N LEU A 203 -12.66 8.64 -3.36
CA LEU A 203 -11.90 8.06 -4.47
C LEU A 203 -12.40 8.61 -5.82
N ARG A 204 -11.48 8.76 -6.78
CA ARG A 204 -11.79 9.18 -8.15
C ARG A 204 -11.34 8.14 -9.15
N ARG A 205 -12.17 7.93 -10.17
CA ARG A 205 -11.80 7.12 -11.34
C ARG A 205 -10.89 7.93 -12.26
N VAL A 206 -9.78 7.34 -12.67
CA VAL A 206 -8.97 7.83 -13.79
C VAL A 206 -9.53 7.19 -15.05
N VAL A 207 -10.01 8.00 -15.98
CA VAL A 207 -10.74 7.54 -17.18
C VAL A 207 -9.99 7.94 -18.45
N ASN A 208 -10.34 7.31 -19.57
CA ASN A 208 -9.72 7.54 -20.89
C ASN A 208 -8.20 7.25 -20.92
N ILE A 209 -7.78 6.24 -20.17
CA ILE A 209 -6.40 5.74 -20.18
C ILE A 209 -6.20 4.89 -21.44
N ALA A 210 -5.15 5.18 -22.20
CA ALA A 210 -4.76 4.36 -23.35
C ALA A 210 -4.19 3.00 -22.91
N GLY A 211 -4.07 2.05 -23.85
CA GLY A 211 -3.45 0.76 -23.57
C GLY A 211 -1.99 0.89 -23.11
N SER A 212 -1.62 0.07 -22.13
CA SER A 212 -0.27 0.00 -21.56
C SER A 212 0.73 -0.53 -22.61
N LEU A 213 1.93 0.08 -22.70
CA LEU A 213 3.01 -0.36 -23.61
C LEU A 213 4.26 -0.80 -22.84
N LYS A 214 4.54 -0.19 -21.69
CA LYS A 214 5.69 -0.48 -20.83
C LYS A 214 5.25 -1.04 -19.48
N ASN A 215 6.17 -1.69 -18.79
CA ASN A 215 5.95 -2.24 -17.46
C ASN A 215 5.56 -1.19 -16.40
N SER A 216 5.86 0.09 -16.65
CA SER A 216 5.51 1.21 -15.77
C SER A 216 4.14 1.83 -16.05
N ASP A 217 3.44 1.38 -17.09
CA ASP A 217 2.18 2.00 -17.51
C ASP A 217 1.01 1.47 -16.69
N LEU A 218 -0.05 2.27 -16.59
CA LEU A 218 -1.27 1.88 -15.89
C LEU A 218 -2.00 0.79 -16.67
N LEU A 219 -2.48 -0.24 -15.96
CA LEU A 219 -3.31 -1.29 -16.52
C LEU A 219 -4.76 -0.81 -16.67
N THR A 220 -5.39 -1.09 -17.81
CA THR A 220 -6.79 -0.71 -18.06
C THR A 220 -7.75 -1.87 -17.84
N LEU A 221 -9.04 -1.57 -17.64
CA LEU A 221 -10.09 -2.60 -17.57
C LEU A 221 -10.18 -3.42 -18.87
N GLN A 222 -9.92 -2.80 -20.03
CA GLN A 222 -9.87 -3.52 -21.29
C GLN A 222 -8.75 -4.56 -21.30
N THR A 223 -7.54 -4.16 -20.86
CA THR A 223 -6.40 -5.08 -20.77
C THR A 223 -6.67 -6.21 -19.78
N LEU A 224 -7.26 -5.90 -18.62
CA LEU A 224 -7.66 -6.90 -17.63
C LEU A 224 -8.68 -7.89 -18.20
N ASN A 225 -9.70 -7.42 -18.93
CA ASN A 225 -10.72 -8.28 -19.52
C ASN A 225 -10.20 -9.08 -20.72
N SER A 226 -9.16 -8.62 -21.40
CA SER A 226 -8.47 -9.38 -22.44
C SER A 226 -7.48 -10.42 -21.88
N TYR A 227 -7.01 -10.21 -20.65
CA TYR A 227 -6.19 -11.17 -19.91
C TYR A 227 -7.11 -12.24 -19.34
N ASP A 228 -7.34 -13.27 -20.15
CA ASP A 228 -8.12 -14.43 -19.76
C ASP A 228 -7.28 -15.36 -18.87
N LEU A 229 -7.11 -14.96 -17.61
CA LEU A 229 -6.42 -15.74 -16.58
C LEU A 229 -7.03 -17.13 -16.43
N LEU A 230 -8.35 -17.28 -16.62
CA LEU A 230 -9.04 -18.56 -16.51
C LEU A 230 -8.79 -19.46 -17.73
N ASN A 231 -8.82 -18.92 -18.95
CA ASN A 231 -8.56 -19.75 -20.13
C ASN A 231 -7.08 -20.13 -20.26
N SER A 232 -6.16 -19.27 -19.88
CA SER A 232 -4.72 -19.60 -19.91
C SER A 232 -4.32 -20.63 -18.83
N GLU A 233 -4.89 -20.56 -17.63
CA GLU A 233 -4.65 -21.54 -16.56
C GLU A 233 -5.34 -22.89 -16.85
N ASN A 234 -6.56 -22.87 -17.44
CA ASN A 234 -7.24 -24.08 -17.88
C ASN A 234 -6.56 -24.75 -19.09
N GLN A 235 -5.96 -23.98 -19.99
CA GLN A 235 -5.17 -24.52 -21.10
C GLN A 235 -3.89 -25.20 -20.58
N LEU A 236 -3.15 -24.54 -19.67
CA LEU A 236 -1.93 -25.11 -19.10
C LEU A 236 -2.22 -26.38 -18.28
N SER A 237 -3.31 -26.38 -17.51
CA SER A 237 -3.77 -27.55 -16.74
C SER A 237 -4.23 -28.69 -17.67
N GLY A 238 -4.91 -28.36 -18.77
CA GLY A 238 -5.32 -29.34 -19.79
C GLY A 238 -4.13 -29.97 -20.51
N GLU A 239 -3.14 -29.17 -20.90
CA GLU A 239 -1.90 -29.64 -21.51
C GLU A 239 -1.09 -30.54 -20.56
N LEU A 240 -0.97 -30.14 -19.29
CA LEU A 240 -0.27 -30.94 -18.28
C LEU A 240 -0.99 -32.27 -18.00
N SER A 241 -2.33 -32.27 -18.02
CA SER A 241 -3.14 -33.48 -17.86
C SER A 241 -2.94 -34.44 -19.04
N GLN A 242 -2.92 -33.93 -20.28
CA GLN A 242 -2.61 -34.74 -21.47
C GLN A 242 -1.21 -35.36 -21.42
N GLN A 243 -0.20 -34.58 -20.98
CA GLN A 243 1.16 -35.10 -20.83
C GLN A 243 1.26 -36.20 -19.77
N LEU A 244 0.50 -36.08 -18.68
CA LEU A 244 0.41 -37.12 -17.65
C LEU A 244 -0.24 -38.40 -18.19
N ASP A 245 -1.33 -38.28 -18.95
CA ASP A 245 -2.01 -39.42 -19.58
C ASP A 245 -1.08 -40.15 -20.57
N GLU A 246 -0.30 -39.42 -21.36
CA GLU A 246 0.71 -40.00 -22.26
C GLU A 246 1.82 -40.73 -21.50
N PHE A 247 2.29 -40.16 -20.39
CA PHE A 247 3.31 -40.79 -19.56
C PHE A 247 2.79 -42.08 -18.93
N GLU A 248 1.55 -42.09 -18.43
CA GLU A 248 0.91 -43.29 -17.89
C GLU A 248 0.78 -44.39 -18.96
N ALA A 249 0.39 -44.03 -20.19
CA ALA A 249 0.30 -44.99 -21.29
C ALA A 249 1.66 -45.61 -21.66
N GLN A 250 2.73 -44.80 -21.68
CA GLN A 250 4.09 -45.29 -21.92
C GLN A 250 4.57 -46.24 -20.82
N VAL A 251 4.29 -45.92 -19.55
CA VAL A 251 4.62 -46.79 -18.42
C VAL A 251 3.88 -48.12 -18.53
N ALA A 252 2.57 -48.11 -18.84
CA ALA A 252 1.79 -49.33 -19.03
C ALA A 252 2.34 -50.20 -20.18
N GLN A 253 2.82 -49.57 -21.26
CA GLN A 253 3.43 -50.28 -22.37
C GLN A 253 4.77 -50.93 -21.97
N LEU A 254 5.61 -50.23 -21.20
CA LEU A 254 6.85 -50.77 -20.67
C LEU A 254 6.61 -51.93 -19.70
N GLU A 255 5.58 -51.84 -18.87
CA GLU A 255 5.17 -52.93 -17.97
C GLU A 255 4.75 -54.18 -18.76
N GLN A 256 3.94 -54.03 -19.82
CA GLN A 256 3.58 -55.15 -20.69
C GLN A 256 4.78 -55.76 -21.42
N GLN A 257 5.72 -54.93 -21.88
CA GLN A 257 6.95 -55.41 -22.50
C GLN A 257 7.80 -56.20 -21.50
N LEU A 258 7.89 -55.74 -20.26
CA LEU A 258 8.60 -56.44 -19.19
C LEU A 258 7.95 -57.81 -18.91
N GLU A 259 6.62 -57.87 -18.80
CA GLU A 259 5.89 -59.13 -18.58
C GLU A 259 6.08 -60.13 -19.75
N GLN A 260 6.12 -59.64 -20.99
CA GLN A 260 6.44 -60.47 -22.16
C GLN A 260 7.89 -60.98 -22.17
N LEU A 261 8.82 -60.22 -21.60
CA LEU A 261 10.22 -60.62 -21.46
C LEU A 261 10.41 -61.61 -20.30
N GLU A 262 9.72 -61.41 -19.20
CA GLU A 262 9.70 -62.35 -18.06
C GLU A 262 9.12 -63.71 -18.46
N THR A 263 8.10 -63.73 -19.32
CA THR A 263 7.50 -64.99 -19.82
C THR A 263 8.33 -65.67 -20.92
N ARG A 264 9.28 -64.96 -21.56
CA ARG A 264 10.18 -65.52 -22.58
C ARG A 264 11.43 -66.22 -22.04
N ASN A 265 11.72 -66.10 -20.74
CA ASN A 265 12.87 -66.74 -20.10
C ASN A 265 12.34 -67.53 -18.90
N ILE A 266 11.92 -68.78 -19.04
CA ILE A 266 12.79 -69.97 -19.11
C ILE A 266 12.02 -71.10 -19.83
N PRO A 267 12.53 -71.69 -20.93
CA PRO A 267 12.00 -72.96 -21.44
C PRO A 267 12.24 -74.08 -20.42
N LYS A 268 11.14 -74.66 -19.92
CA LYS A 268 11.09 -75.76 -18.95
C LYS A 268 11.60 -77.12 -19.47
N GLU A 269 12.11 -77.19 -20.70
CA GLU A 269 12.59 -78.43 -21.32
C GLU A 269 14.09 -78.73 -21.08
N LEU A 270 14.79 -77.93 -20.28
CA LEU A 270 16.15 -78.26 -19.83
C LEU A 270 16.26 -78.60 -18.32
N VAL A 271 15.15 -79.00 -17.70
CA VAL A 271 15.11 -79.43 -16.28
C VAL A 271 14.31 -80.73 -16.13
N THR A 272 14.67 -81.75 -16.91
CA THR A 272 14.16 -83.13 -16.77
C THR A 272 15.32 -84.13 -16.73
N GLY A 273 16.34 -83.83 -15.93
CA GLY A 273 17.55 -84.66 -15.85
C GLY A 273 18.28 -84.67 -14.51
N LEU A 274 17.65 -84.24 -13.41
CA LEU A 274 18.25 -84.39 -12.08
C LEU A 274 17.22 -85.03 -11.16
N THR A 275 17.43 -86.33 -10.98
CA THR A 275 16.75 -87.23 -10.06
C THR A 275 16.77 -86.70 -8.63
N ASP A 276 15.63 -86.82 -7.93
CA ASP A 276 15.50 -86.69 -6.48
C ASP A 276 16.29 -87.80 -5.75
N GLN A 277 17.61 -87.63 -5.64
CA GLN A 277 18.38 -88.27 -4.56
C GLN A 277 19.36 -87.26 -3.97
N PRO A 278 19.36 -87.09 -2.63
CA PRO A 278 20.35 -86.25 -1.98
C PRO A 278 21.75 -86.87 -2.16
N PRO A 279 22.79 -86.06 -2.43
CA PRO A 279 24.14 -86.58 -2.60
C PRO A 279 24.64 -87.20 -1.28
N ARG A 280 25.14 -88.45 -1.37
CA ARG A 280 25.83 -89.14 -0.28
C ARG A 280 27.34 -89.06 -0.50
N LEU A 281 28.09 -88.84 0.58
CA LEU A 281 29.55 -88.98 0.57
C LEU A 281 29.94 -90.48 0.48
N PRO A 282 31.17 -90.82 0.06
CA PRO A 282 31.62 -92.21 -0.12
C PRO A 282 31.55 -93.09 1.15
N ASP A 283 31.32 -92.51 2.32
CA ASP A 283 31.16 -93.20 3.60
C ASP A 283 29.69 -93.43 4.03
N GLY A 284 28.72 -93.00 3.21
CA GLY A 284 27.30 -93.28 3.41
C GLY A 284 26.52 -92.29 4.29
N THR A 285 27.09 -91.15 4.67
CA THR A 285 26.35 -90.11 5.41
C THR A 285 25.46 -89.24 4.49
N VAL A 286 24.25 -88.89 4.98
CA VAL A 286 23.24 -88.06 4.26
C VAL A 286 23.37 -86.60 4.71
N ILE A 287 23.47 -85.67 3.76
CA ILE A 287 23.46 -84.23 4.01
C ILE A 287 22.01 -83.74 3.98
N ASP A 288 21.51 -83.23 5.11
CA ASP A 288 20.17 -82.67 5.22
C ASP A 288 20.18 -81.19 4.78
N THR A 289 19.57 -80.88 3.63
CA THR A 289 19.32 -79.51 3.19
C THR A 289 17.83 -79.18 3.32
N ALA A 290 17.38 -78.94 4.54
CA ALA A 290 16.12 -78.27 4.79
C ALA A 290 16.23 -76.77 4.45
N ARG A 291 15.67 -76.36 3.31
CA ARG A 291 15.02 -75.05 3.12
C ARG A 291 14.25 -75.04 1.80
N GLY A 292 13.03 -75.58 1.85
CA GLY A 292 11.99 -75.20 0.89
C GLY A 292 11.63 -73.74 1.11
N GLY A 293 12.04 -72.87 0.19
CA GLY A 293 11.62 -71.48 0.12
C GLY A 293 10.28 -71.39 -0.58
N ASP A 294 9.26 -71.02 0.18
CA ASP A 294 7.89 -70.72 -0.22
C ASP A 294 7.83 -69.71 -1.39
N MET A 295 7.22 -70.12 -2.51
CA MET A 295 7.02 -69.32 -3.73
C MET A 295 5.74 -68.44 -3.65
N THR A 296 5.48 -67.79 -2.51
CA THR A 296 4.32 -66.88 -2.37
C THR A 296 4.68 -65.40 -2.14
N SER A 297 5.96 -65.02 -2.12
CA SER A 297 6.33 -63.60 -1.99
C SER A 297 6.41 -62.89 -3.35
N ARG A 298 5.44 -62.00 -3.62
CA ARG A 298 5.55 -60.96 -4.66
C ARG A 298 6.84 -60.15 -4.42
N SER A 299 7.58 -59.86 -5.49
CA SER A 299 8.94 -59.33 -5.39
C SER A 299 9.03 -58.00 -4.60
N PRO A 300 10.06 -57.80 -3.76
CA PRO A 300 10.29 -56.54 -3.01
C PRO A 300 10.42 -55.28 -3.86
N TRP A 301 10.54 -55.44 -5.19
CA TRP A 301 10.71 -54.36 -6.15
C TRP A 301 9.39 -53.62 -6.42
N VAL A 302 8.26 -54.34 -6.54
CA VAL A 302 6.93 -53.75 -6.77
C VAL A 302 6.46 -52.94 -5.56
N ASN A 303 6.76 -53.40 -4.34
CA ASN A 303 6.45 -52.67 -3.11
C ASN A 303 7.28 -51.39 -2.97
N ASN A 304 8.56 -51.42 -3.38
CA ASN A 304 9.43 -50.24 -3.36
C ASN A 304 9.02 -49.17 -4.39
N MET A 305 8.56 -49.56 -5.58
CA MET A 305 8.05 -48.60 -6.58
C MET A 305 6.76 -47.91 -6.12
N ARG A 306 5.83 -48.67 -5.51
CA ARG A 306 4.57 -48.09 -4.98
C ARG A 306 4.81 -47.12 -3.83
N LEU A 307 5.76 -47.41 -2.93
CA LEU A 307 6.17 -46.51 -1.86
C LEU A 307 6.82 -45.22 -2.39
N ARG A 308 7.63 -45.31 -3.45
CA ARG A 308 8.24 -44.13 -4.10
C ARG A 308 7.22 -43.27 -4.82
N TRP A 309 6.24 -43.88 -5.49
CA TRP A 309 5.16 -43.15 -6.16
C TRP A 309 4.32 -42.36 -5.15
N PHE A 310 3.96 -42.97 -4.02
CA PHE A 310 3.23 -42.31 -2.92
C PHE A 310 4.05 -41.21 -2.24
N SER A 311 5.36 -41.41 -2.04
CA SER A 311 6.24 -40.37 -1.50
C SER A 311 6.29 -39.13 -2.40
N HIS A 312 6.26 -39.32 -3.72
CA HIS A 312 6.23 -38.21 -4.67
C HIS A 312 4.87 -37.50 -4.70
N THR A 313 3.75 -38.23 -4.61
CA THR A 313 2.41 -37.61 -4.55
C THR A 313 2.23 -36.78 -3.27
N LEU A 314 2.76 -37.27 -2.14
CA LEU A 314 2.73 -36.53 -0.87
C LEU A 314 3.61 -35.27 -0.93
N GLN A 315 4.80 -35.35 -1.52
CA GLN A 315 5.66 -34.18 -1.72
C GLN A 315 5.06 -33.16 -2.68
N LEU A 316 4.30 -33.60 -3.69
CA LEU A 316 3.57 -32.72 -4.61
C LEU A 316 2.42 -31.99 -3.89
N ALA A 317 1.64 -32.70 -3.07
CA ALA A 317 0.58 -32.11 -2.27
C ALA A 317 1.10 -31.06 -1.27
N ILE A 318 2.25 -31.34 -0.62
CA ILE A 318 2.91 -30.39 0.28
C ILE A 318 3.45 -29.17 -0.48
N ARG A 319 3.93 -29.31 -1.72
CA ARG A 319 4.40 -28.15 -2.52
C ARG A 319 3.26 -27.28 -3.06
N LEU A 320 2.13 -27.88 -3.45
CA LEU A 320 0.92 -27.18 -3.89
C LEU A 320 0.25 -26.34 -2.79
N GLN A 321 0.59 -26.62 -1.52
CA GLN A 321 0.18 -25.87 -0.33
C GLN A 321 0.59 -24.39 -0.36
N SER A 322 1.61 -24.01 -1.14
CA SER A 322 2.06 -22.62 -1.27
C SER A 322 1.22 -21.77 -2.23
N VAL A 323 0.27 -22.38 -2.96
CA VAL A 323 -0.41 -21.71 -4.08
C VAL A 323 -1.94 -21.65 -3.92
N ASN A 324 -2.62 -22.68 -3.38
CA ASN A 324 -4.08 -22.63 -3.15
C ASN A 324 -4.61 -23.76 -2.24
N SER A 325 -5.52 -23.46 -1.30
CA SER A 325 -6.12 -24.43 -0.36
C SER A 325 -7.13 -25.39 -1.00
N ASN A 326 -7.86 -25.00 -2.05
CA ASN A 326 -8.89 -25.85 -2.69
C ASN A 326 -8.30 -26.99 -3.54
N LEU A 327 -7.10 -26.78 -4.11
CA LEU A 327 -6.35 -27.81 -4.84
C LEU A 327 -5.82 -28.91 -3.90
N SER A 328 -5.52 -28.57 -2.65
CA SER A 328 -5.06 -29.52 -1.62
C SER A 328 -6.10 -30.61 -1.31
N CYS A 329 -7.38 -30.22 -1.13
CA CYS A 329 -8.45 -31.18 -0.81
C CYS A 329 -8.75 -32.16 -1.96
N SER A 330 -8.66 -31.72 -3.21
CA SER A 330 -8.92 -32.57 -4.38
C SER A 330 -7.86 -33.68 -4.56
N VAL A 331 -6.59 -33.33 -4.33
CA VAL A 331 -5.46 -34.27 -4.38
C VAL A 331 -5.51 -35.27 -3.22
N LEU A 332 -5.87 -34.82 -2.02
CA LEU A 332 -6.09 -35.69 -0.85
C LEU A 332 -7.24 -36.68 -1.09
N GLY A 333 -8.37 -36.22 -1.64
CA GLY A 333 -9.52 -37.10 -1.96
C GLY A 333 -9.24 -38.09 -3.09
N TYR A 334 -8.30 -37.80 -3.99
CA TYR A 334 -7.83 -38.78 -4.99
C TYR A 334 -6.94 -39.86 -4.35
N ALA A 335 -6.04 -39.47 -3.45
CA ALA A 335 -5.17 -40.38 -2.71
C ALA A 335 -5.98 -41.35 -1.81
N GLU A 336 -6.98 -40.85 -1.09
CA GLU A 336 -7.87 -41.66 -0.25
C GLU A 336 -8.68 -42.68 -1.07
N ARG A 337 -9.23 -42.29 -2.23
CA ARG A 337 -9.97 -43.19 -3.12
C ARG A 337 -9.10 -44.29 -3.72
N LYS A 338 -7.84 -44.01 -4.05
CA LYS A 338 -6.89 -45.04 -4.52
C LYS A 338 -6.50 -46.03 -3.41
N LEU A 339 -6.45 -45.58 -2.15
CA LEU A 339 -6.20 -46.42 -0.99
C LEU A 339 -7.43 -47.26 -0.59
N SER A 340 -8.65 -46.73 -0.76
CA SER A 340 -9.89 -47.48 -0.47
C SER A 340 -10.28 -48.47 -1.58
N GLY A 341 -10.03 -48.14 -2.84
CA GLY A 341 -10.38 -48.99 -3.99
C GLY A 341 -9.53 -50.25 -4.19
N ARG A 342 -8.46 -50.47 -3.41
CA ARG A 342 -7.58 -51.67 -3.51
C ARG A 342 -7.78 -52.70 -2.39
N HIS A 343 -8.84 -52.59 -1.58
CA HIS A 343 -9.16 -53.55 -0.51
C HIS A 343 -9.63 -54.93 -0.98
N ALA A 344 -9.86 -55.16 -2.27
CA ALA A 344 -10.35 -56.46 -2.76
C ALA A 344 -9.26 -57.52 -2.99
N TRP A 345 -7.97 -57.25 -2.70
CA TRP A 345 -6.86 -58.14 -3.12
C TRP A 345 -5.78 -58.43 -2.06
N PHE A 346 -5.99 -58.06 -0.79
CA PHE A 346 -5.04 -58.35 0.29
C PHE A 346 -5.77 -58.62 1.61
N ASP A 347 -5.72 -59.85 2.10
CA ASP A 347 -6.38 -60.30 3.35
C ASP A 347 -5.60 -59.96 4.64
N GLN A 348 -4.57 -59.11 4.58
CA GLN A 348 -3.92 -58.58 5.77
C GLN A 348 -3.53 -57.12 5.55
N GLU A 349 -4.18 -56.21 6.30
CA GLU A 349 -3.75 -54.82 6.38
C GLU A 349 -2.33 -54.77 6.95
N SER A 350 -1.36 -54.40 6.12
CA SER A 350 -0.01 -54.13 6.60
C SER A 350 -0.05 -52.92 7.56
N SER A 351 0.75 -52.94 8.63
CA SER A 351 0.82 -51.84 9.61
C SER A 351 1.13 -50.47 8.97
N VAL A 352 1.79 -50.48 7.81
CA VAL A 352 2.12 -49.29 7.02
C VAL A 352 0.86 -48.66 6.40
N THR A 353 -0.08 -49.47 5.90
CA THR A 353 -1.34 -48.98 5.32
C THR A 353 -2.27 -48.34 6.36
N VAL A 354 -2.25 -48.86 7.59
CA VAL A 354 -3.04 -48.29 8.71
C VAL A 354 -2.46 -46.93 9.14
N SER A 355 -1.14 -46.87 9.35
CA SER A 355 -0.45 -45.62 9.73
C SER A 355 -0.57 -44.51 8.68
N LEU A 356 -0.61 -44.87 7.38
CA LEU A 356 -0.84 -43.93 6.28
C LEU A 356 -2.27 -43.40 6.22
N LYS A 357 -3.29 -44.24 6.47
CA LYS A 357 -4.69 -43.79 6.57
C LYS A 357 -4.88 -42.83 7.74
N GLU A 358 -4.28 -43.14 8.89
CA GLU A 358 -4.33 -42.25 10.07
C GLU A 358 -3.67 -40.90 9.79
N SER A 359 -2.52 -40.91 9.11
CA SER A 359 -1.81 -39.68 8.73
C SER A 359 -2.62 -38.84 7.74
N LEU A 360 -3.25 -39.46 6.74
CA LEU A 360 -4.10 -38.78 5.76
C LEU A 360 -5.39 -38.23 6.40
N GLY A 361 -6.02 -38.98 7.29
CA GLY A 361 -7.19 -38.52 8.04
C GLY A 361 -6.88 -37.34 8.95
N GLN A 362 -5.73 -37.35 9.65
CA GLN A 362 -5.28 -36.22 10.45
C GLN A 362 -5.04 -34.96 9.60
N ILE A 363 -4.47 -35.12 8.41
CA ILE A 363 -4.24 -34.05 7.44
C ILE A 363 -5.58 -33.50 6.91
N SER A 364 -6.51 -34.36 6.50
CA SER A 364 -7.85 -33.95 6.04
C SER A 364 -8.62 -33.15 7.10
N THR A 365 -8.54 -33.58 8.36
CA THR A 365 -9.19 -32.90 9.50
C THR A 365 -8.56 -31.53 9.79
N LEU A 366 -7.25 -31.39 9.59
CA LEU A 366 -6.50 -30.13 9.76
C LEU A 366 -6.88 -29.05 8.73
N TYR A 367 -7.36 -29.46 7.54
CA TYR A 367 -7.68 -28.55 6.44
C TYR A 367 -9.19 -28.36 6.19
N GLN A 368 -10.06 -28.88 7.05
CA GLN A 368 -11.54 -28.80 6.93
C GLN A 368 -12.06 -29.22 5.54
N CYS A 369 -11.38 -30.16 4.88
CA CYS A 369 -11.89 -30.74 3.64
C CYS A 369 -13.13 -31.57 3.97
N SER A 370 -14.29 -31.22 3.41
CA SER A 370 -15.57 -31.93 3.61
C SER A 370 -15.67 -33.21 2.80
#